data_AF-A0AAD9P849-F1
#
_entry.id   AF-A0AAD9P849-F1
#
_cell.length_a   1.000
_cell.length_b   1.000
_cell.length_c   1.000
_cell.angle_alpha   90.00
_cell.angle_beta   90.00
_cell.angle_gamma   90.00
#
_symmetry.space_group_name_H-M   'P 1'
#
loop_
_entity.id
_entity.type
_entity.pdbx_description
1 polymer ?
#
loop_
_entity_poly.entity_id
_entity_poly.type
_entity_poly.pdbx_seq_one_letter_code
_entity_poly.pdbx_strand_id
1 'polypeptide(L)'
;MATDVISPALANRELPPEKPTAAPYPQGSTFNFDTTYTGNVGNDMGISTMGYRSAKVNPPEWHETNYAKYYQAFADRDNAENVRNQSKDTIKETDAITHNTQTESSKKLGERLKDIHFWKSELEREVGDIISETDQLCLQKKRLENALRATEIPLHIASDNLNCRMRREGIDLVQDDVELNLLKEVEVINNVQDLLRKTIRESDMQIKRNRDRKHELEMDWSDKKEADELDTFCAGLRNEHTNKKVLCCCRQVPGNTVDPRVVGAVHTRQHHARRARAHGIDTAAHTHRQRSARHVT
;
A
#
# COMPACT_ATOMS: atom_id res chain seq x y z
N MET A 1 21.44 -19.17 -30.23
CA MET A 1 20.82 -20.34 -30.87
C MET A 1 19.36 -20.40 -30.46
N ALA A 2 18.53 -19.53 -31.04
CA ALA A 2 17.08 -19.60 -30.92
C ALA A 2 16.58 -20.22 -32.22
N THR A 3 16.12 -21.46 -32.16
CA THR A 3 15.44 -22.12 -33.27
C THR A 3 14.02 -21.60 -33.28
N ASP A 4 13.74 -20.65 -34.16
CA ASP A 4 12.38 -20.26 -34.52
C ASP A 4 11.70 -21.49 -35.12
N VAL A 5 10.83 -22.13 -34.33
CA VAL A 5 9.91 -23.13 -34.83
C VAL A 5 8.84 -22.38 -35.61
N ILE A 6 9.14 -22.18 -36.90
CA ILE A 6 8.16 -21.78 -37.91
C ILE A 6 7.04 -22.82 -37.82
N SER A 7 5.92 -22.43 -37.22
CA SER A 7 4.68 -23.19 -37.32
C SER A 7 4.36 -23.33 -38.81
N PRO A 8 4.10 -24.54 -39.33
CA PRO A 8 3.80 -24.74 -40.75
C PRO A 8 2.40 -24.18 -41.02
N ALA A 9 2.32 -22.88 -41.24
CA ALA A 9 1.10 -22.22 -41.63
C ALA A 9 0.87 -22.49 -43.14
N LEU A 10 -0.31 -23.07 -43.41
CA LEU A 10 -1.09 -22.88 -44.63
C LEU A 10 -0.62 -23.61 -45.90
N ALA A 11 -0.51 -24.95 -45.86
CA ALA A 11 -0.41 -25.73 -47.10
C ALA A 11 -1.76 -26.24 -47.65
N ASN A 12 -2.85 -26.19 -46.88
CA ASN A 12 -4.16 -26.70 -47.31
C ASN A 12 -5.27 -25.70 -47.01
N ARG A 13 -5.26 -24.55 -47.69
CA ARG A 13 -6.48 -23.74 -47.78
C ARG A 13 -7.35 -24.41 -48.84
N GLU A 14 -8.10 -25.44 -48.44
CA GLU A 14 -9.11 -26.04 -49.30
C GLU A 14 -9.97 -24.89 -49.85
N LEU A 15 -9.98 -24.70 -51.16
CA LEU A 15 -10.84 -23.70 -51.77
C LEU A 15 -12.29 -24.14 -51.53
N PRO A 16 -13.22 -23.20 -51.30
CA PRO A 16 -14.63 -23.56 -51.24
C PRO A 16 -14.97 -24.32 -52.52
N PRO A 17 -15.76 -25.41 -52.44
CA PRO A 17 -16.09 -26.21 -53.62
C PRO A 17 -16.67 -25.29 -54.70
N GLU A 18 -16.27 -25.44 -55.95
CA GLU A 18 -16.87 -24.67 -57.04
C GLU A 18 -18.33 -25.10 -57.23
N LYS A 19 -19.22 -24.14 -57.51
CA LYS A 19 -20.62 -24.45 -57.81
C LYS A 19 -20.64 -25.40 -59.01
N PRO A 20 -21.27 -26.59 -58.92
CA PRO A 20 -21.31 -27.51 -60.04
C PRO A 20 -21.95 -26.81 -61.24
N THR A 21 -21.19 -26.73 -62.35
CA THR A 21 -21.73 -26.20 -63.61
C THR A 21 -22.74 -27.22 -64.12
N ALA A 22 -24.02 -26.85 -64.19
CA ALA A 22 -25.03 -27.72 -64.76
C ALA A 22 -24.63 -28.06 -66.20
N ALA A 23 -24.41 -29.36 -66.48
CA ALA A 23 -24.21 -29.80 -67.86
C ALA A 23 -25.42 -29.34 -68.69
N PRO A 24 -25.22 -28.75 -69.89
CA PRO A 24 -26.34 -28.45 -70.76
C PRO A 24 -27.13 -29.74 -70.99
N TYR A 25 -28.42 -29.73 -70.63
CA TYR A 25 -29.31 -30.84 -70.96
C TYR A 25 -29.21 -31.12 -72.46
N PRO A 26 -29.05 -32.39 -72.89
CA PRO A 26 -29.07 -32.73 -74.30
C PRO A 26 -30.39 -32.20 -74.90
N GLN A 27 -30.29 -31.23 -75.81
CA GLN A 27 -31.42 -30.75 -76.60
C GLN A 27 -31.81 -31.86 -77.57
N GLY A 28 -32.68 -32.76 -77.14
CA GLY A 28 -33.13 -33.87 -77.99
C GLY A 28 -33.61 -35.11 -77.26
N SER A 29 -34.51 -34.98 -76.29
CA SER A 29 -35.38 -36.08 -75.88
C SER A 29 -36.63 -35.52 -75.20
N THR A 30 -37.78 -35.62 -75.87
CA THR A 30 -39.10 -35.42 -75.29
C THR A 30 -39.38 -36.56 -74.31
N PHE A 31 -38.83 -36.46 -73.11
CA PHE A 31 -39.36 -37.19 -71.97
C PHE A 31 -40.56 -36.41 -71.45
N ASN A 32 -41.75 -36.95 -71.70
CA ASN A 32 -42.98 -36.49 -71.07
C ASN A 32 -42.81 -36.61 -69.55
N PHE A 33 -42.63 -35.48 -68.88
CA PHE A 33 -42.74 -35.43 -67.43
C PHE A 33 -44.24 -35.40 -67.12
N ASP A 34 -44.74 -36.46 -66.50
CA ASP A 34 -46.11 -36.48 -65.99
C ASP A 34 -46.18 -35.50 -64.80
N THR A 35 -46.88 -34.38 -64.97
CA THR A 35 -47.00 -33.27 -64.01
C THR A 35 -47.87 -33.61 -62.80
N THR A 36 -48.01 -34.90 -62.46
CA THR A 36 -48.97 -35.38 -61.47
C THR A 36 -48.31 -36.29 -60.44
N TYR A 37 -47.38 -35.75 -59.67
CA TYR A 37 -47.08 -36.31 -58.35
C TYR A 37 -47.79 -35.50 -57.27
N THR A 38 -49.09 -35.72 -57.15
CA THR A 38 -49.84 -35.37 -55.94
C THR A 38 -49.48 -36.40 -54.88
N GLY A 39 -48.77 -35.95 -53.84
CA GLY A 39 -48.61 -36.77 -52.64
C GLY A 39 -49.98 -37.20 -52.14
N ASN A 40 -50.11 -38.49 -51.86
CA ASN A 40 -51.30 -39.15 -51.34
C ASN A 40 -51.98 -38.27 -50.26
N VAL A 41 -53.10 -37.64 -50.61
CA VAL A 41 -54.00 -37.02 -49.63
C VAL A 41 -54.71 -38.18 -48.92
N GLY A 42 -54.49 -38.26 -47.62
CA GLY A 42 -54.84 -39.41 -46.80
C GLY A 42 -56.30 -39.86 -46.89
N ASN A 43 -56.48 -41.15 -46.61
CA ASN A 43 -57.76 -41.80 -46.34
C ASN A 43 -58.55 -41.09 -45.22
N ASP A 44 -59.87 -41.36 -45.23
CA ASP A 44 -60.98 -40.78 -44.48
C ASP A 44 -60.99 -40.99 -42.94
N MET A 45 -59.82 -40.94 -42.29
CA MET A 45 -59.69 -40.99 -40.84
C MET A 45 -58.74 -39.85 -40.42
N GLY A 46 -59.34 -38.73 -40.00
CA GLY A 46 -58.70 -37.43 -39.75
C GLY A 46 -57.47 -37.45 -38.83
N ILE A 47 -56.32 -37.81 -39.39
CA ILE A 47 -54.99 -37.50 -38.85
C ILE A 47 -54.35 -36.52 -39.83
N SER A 48 -54.37 -35.23 -39.47
CA SER A 48 -53.74 -34.17 -40.26
C SER A 48 -52.23 -34.37 -40.28
N THR A 49 -51.71 -34.99 -41.34
CA THR A 49 -50.26 -35.01 -41.68
C THR A 49 -49.77 -33.66 -42.23
N MET A 50 -50.38 -32.54 -41.80
CA MET A 50 -49.89 -31.18 -42.04
C MET A 50 -48.65 -30.93 -41.16
N GLY A 51 -47.55 -31.55 -41.57
CA GLY A 51 -46.25 -31.39 -40.92
C GLY A 51 -45.11 -31.99 -41.73
N TYR A 52 -45.40 -33.02 -42.54
CA TYR A 52 -44.42 -33.64 -43.42
C TYR A 52 -44.60 -33.14 -44.85
N ARG A 53 -43.94 -32.05 -45.22
CA ARG A 53 -43.80 -31.68 -46.65
C ARG A 53 -43.00 -32.79 -47.35
N SER A 54 -43.68 -33.74 -47.97
CA SER A 54 -43.07 -34.59 -49.02
C SER A 54 -43.01 -33.79 -50.33
N ALA A 55 -42.37 -32.61 -50.30
CA ALA A 55 -42.04 -31.88 -51.51
C ALA A 55 -40.87 -32.61 -52.17
N LYS A 56 -41.10 -33.26 -53.31
CA LYS A 56 -40.03 -33.88 -54.09
C LYS A 56 -39.18 -32.77 -54.69
N VAL A 57 -37.95 -32.64 -54.21
CA VAL A 57 -36.96 -31.69 -54.68
C VAL A 57 -36.47 -32.13 -56.06
N ASN A 58 -36.45 -31.23 -57.05
CA ASN A 58 -35.90 -31.55 -58.36
C ASN A 58 -34.36 -31.65 -58.29
N PRO A 59 -33.70 -32.42 -59.18
CA PRO A 59 -32.25 -32.62 -59.08
C PRO A 59 -31.42 -31.31 -59.02
N PRO A 60 -31.72 -30.25 -59.80
CA PRO A 60 -31.04 -28.96 -59.66
C PRO A 60 -31.16 -28.31 -58.26
N GLU A 61 -32.37 -28.29 -57.69
CA GLU A 61 -32.65 -27.74 -56.36
C GLU A 61 -31.96 -28.57 -55.24
N TRP A 62 -31.85 -29.89 -55.44
CA TRP A 62 -31.09 -30.78 -54.56
C TRP A 62 -29.57 -30.48 -54.61
N HIS A 63 -29.02 -30.27 -55.81
CA HIS A 63 -27.62 -29.88 -55.98
C HIS A 63 -27.32 -28.52 -55.33
N GLU A 64 -28.20 -27.52 -55.50
CA GLU A 64 -28.03 -26.20 -54.90
C GLU A 64 -28.13 -26.23 -53.37
N THR A 65 -29.10 -26.97 -52.83
CA THR A 65 -29.26 -27.14 -51.38
C THR A 65 -28.06 -27.86 -50.75
N ASN A 66 -27.56 -28.92 -51.39
CA ASN A 66 -26.38 -29.63 -50.91
C ASN A 66 -25.13 -28.76 -51.00
N TYR A 67 -24.95 -28.04 -52.11
CA TYR A 67 -23.86 -27.08 -52.25
C TYR A 67 -23.89 -26.02 -51.15
N ALA A 68 -25.06 -25.43 -50.87
CA ALA A 68 -25.23 -24.47 -49.79
C ALA A 68 -24.87 -25.06 -48.41
N LYS A 69 -25.27 -26.30 -48.13
CA LYS A 69 -24.90 -27.01 -46.88
C LYS A 69 -23.41 -27.27 -46.77
N TYR A 70 -22.76 -27.71 -47.86
CA TYR A 70 -21.31 -27.92 -47.89
C TYR A 70 -20.55 -26.61 -47.68
N TYR A 71 -20.98 -25.54 -48.36
CA TYR A 71 -20.38 -24.22 -48.21
C TYR A 71 -20.54 -23.69 -46.77
N GLN A 72 -21.73 -23.85 -46.17
CA GLN A 72 -21.97 -23.47 -44.78
C GLN A 72 -21.08 -24.25 -43.82
N ALA A 73 -20.99 -25.59 -43.97
CA ALA A 73 -20.11 -26.42 -43.13
C ALA A 73 -18.63 -26.04 -43.28
N PHE A 74 -18.20 -25.67 -44.48
CA PHE A 74 -16.85 -25.15 -44.73
C PHE A 74 -16.61 -23.83 -43.99
N ALA A 75 -17.53 -22.86 -44.12
CA ALA A 75 -17.46 -21.57 -43.44
C ALA A 75 -17.49 -21.72 -41.90
N ASP A 76 -18.33 -22.62 -41.39
CA ASP A 76 -18.42 -22.92 -39.95
C ASP A 76 -17.11 -23.52 -39.42
N ARG A 77 -16.47 -24.40 -40.19
CA ARG A 77 -15.16 -24.98 -39.84
C ARG A 77 -14.06 -23.91 -39.79
N ASP A 78 -13.97 -23.08 -40.81
CA ASP A 78 -12.99 -21.98 -40.89
C ASP A 78 -13.20 -20.99 -39.73
N ASN A 79 -14.45 -20.61 -39.45
CA ASN A 79 -14.78 -19.77 -38.31
C ASN A 79 -14.42 -20.43 -36.97
N ALA A 80 -14.71 -21.72 -36.80
CA ALA A 80 -14.36 -22.45 -35.57
C ALA A 80 -12.84 -22.58 -35.38
N GLU A 81 -12.07 -22.71 -36.46
CA GLU A 81 -10.60 -22.67 -36.42
C GLU A 81 -10.09 -21.29 -36.03
N ASN A 82 -10.62 -20.23 -36.66
CA ASN A 82 -10.29 -18.86 -36.32
C ASN A 82 -10.58 -18.54 -34.84
N VAL A 83 -11.76 -18.91 -34.33
CA VAL A 83 -12.11 -18.73 -32.90
C VAL A 83 -11.17 -19.50 -31.97
N ARG A 84 -10.77 -20.73 -32.33
CA ARG A 84 -9.78 -21.50 -31.57
C ARG A 84 -8.41 -20.83 -31.55
N ASN A 85 -7.98 -20.26 -32.67
CA ASN A 85 -6.72 -19.54 -32.75
C ASN A 85 -6.76 -18.25 -31.92
N GLN A 86 -7.81 -17.43 -32.08
CA GLN A 86 -8.04 -16.24 -31.27
C GLN A 86 -8.07 -16.57 -29.77
N SER A 87 -8.76 -17.64 -29.37
CA SER A 87 -8.80 -18.09 -27.97
C SER A 87 -7.41 -18.45 -27.44
N LYS A 88 -6.58 -19.17 -28.22
CA LYS A 88 -5.20 -19.49 -27.84
C LYS A 88 -4.34 -18.24 -27.70
N ASP A 89 -4.51 -17.27 -28.60
CA ASP A 89 -3.76 -16.02 -28.56
C ASP A 89 -4.16 -15.18 -27.34
N THR A 90 -5.47 -15.07 -27.05
CA THR A 90 -5.97 -14.40 -25.84
C THR A 90 -5.46 -15.07 -24.55
N ILE A 91 -5.41 -16.41 -24.50
CA ILE A 91 -4.85 -17.13 -23.34
C ILE A 91 -3.38 -16.75 -23.14
N LYS A 92 -2.57 -16.84 -24.20
CA LYS A 92 -1.14 -16.49 -24.13
C LYS A 92 -0.90 -15.04 -23.73
N GLU A 93 -1.67 -14.12 -24.29
CA GLU A 93 -1.60 -12.69 -23.97
C GLU A 93 -1.97 -12.45 -22.50
N THR A 94 -3.07 -13.04 -22.04
CA THR A 94 -3.53 -12.92 -20.65
C THR A 94 -2.52 -13.52 -19.68
N ASP A 95 -1.94 -14.67 -20.00
CA ASP A 95 -0.91 -15.32 -19.18
C ASP A 95 0.35 -14.46 -19.10
N ALA A 96 0.79 -13.89 -20.21
CA ALA A 96 1.95 -12.99 -20.26
C ALA A 96 1.71 -11.71 -19.42
N ILE A 97 0.54 -11.07 -19.58
CA ILE A 97 0.16 -9.89 -18.80
C ILE A 97 0.09 -10.23 -17.31
N THR A 98 -0.53 -11.36 -16.96
CA THR A 98 -0.67 -11.83 -15.57
C THR A 98 0.70 -12.07 -14.94
N HIS A 99 1.58 -12.80 -15.64
CA HIS A 99 2.93 -13.07 -15.16
C HIS A 99 3.74 -11.77 -14.97
N ASN A 100 3.70 -10.86 -15.95
CA ASN A 100 4.40 -9.57 -15.85
C ASN A 100 3.87 -8.72 -14.69
N THR A 101 2.55 -8.63 -14.53
CA THR A 101 1.92 -7.89 -13.43
C THR A 101 2.27 -8.50 -12.08
N GLN A 102 2.29 -9.84 -11.98
CA GLN A 102 2.66 -10.55 -10.76
C GLN A 102 4.13 -10.28 -10.40
N THR A 103 5.05 -10.41 -11.35
CA THR A 103 6.49 -10.15 -11.11
C THR A 103 6.75 -8.70 -10.70
N GLU A 104 6.10 -7.73 -11.34
CA GLU A 104 6.21 -6.33 -10.97
C GLU A 104 5.65 -6.06 -9.55
N SER A 105 4.48 -6.65 -9.23
CA SER A 105 3.86 -6.51 -7.91
C SER A 105 4.72 -7.13 -6.82
N SER A 106 5.27 -8.33 -7.05
CA SER A 106 6.20 -8.99 -6.13
C SER A 106 7.48 -8.18 -5.92
N LYS A 107 8.01 -7.55 -6.97
CA LYS A 107 9.17 -6.64 -6.86
C LYS A 107 8.85 -5.44 -5.98
N LYS A 108 7.74 -4.73 -6.25
CA LYS A 108 7.30 -3.56 -5.46
C LYS A 108 7.04 -3.93 -4.01
N LEU A 109 6.47 -5.10 -3.74
CA LEU A 109 6.27 -5.61 -2.38
C LEU A 109 7.60 -5.84 -1.67
N GLY A 110 8.59 -6.43 -2.35
CA GLY A 110 9.93 -6.60 -1.82
C GLY A 110 10.66 -5.29 -1.52
N GLU A 111 10.50 -4.27 -2.35
CA GLU A 111 11.01 -2.91 -2.10
C GLU A 111 10.34 -2.29 -0.86
N ARG A 112 9.01 -2.36 -0.78
CA ARG A 112 8.24 -1.87 0.37
C ARG A 112 8.62 -2.57 1.68
N LEU A 113 8.87 -3.88 1.67
CA LEU A 113 9.34 -4.61 2.85
C LEU A 113 10.68 -4.09 3.36
N LYS A 114 11.63 -3.80 2.47
CA LYS A 114 12.91 -3.21 2.86
C LYS A 114 12.71 -1.84 3.52
N ASP A 115 11.87 -1.00 2.94
CA ASP A 115 11.57 0.33 3.48
C ASP A 115 10.90 0.24 4.85
N ILE A 116 9.89 -0.62 5.01
CA ILE A 116 9.17 -0.79 6.28
C ILE A 116 10.10 -1.34 7.35
N HIS A 117 10.90 -2.35 7.02
CA HIS A 117 11.88 -2.90 7.94
C HIS A 117 12.89 -1.84 8.37
N PHE A 118 13.42 -1.04 7.44
CA PHE A 118 14.32 0.07 7.74
C PHE A 118 13.69 1.05 8.73
N TRP A 119 12.47 1.53 8.46
CA TRP A 119 11.80 2.48 9.35
C TRP A 119 11.44 1.87 10.70
N LYS A 120 11.05 0.60 10.75
CA LYS A 120 10.81 -0.13 12.01
C LYS A 120 12.07 -0.16 12.87
N SER A 121 13.22 -0.53 12.29
CA SER A 121 14.50 -0.55 13.00
C SER A 121 14.96 0.86 13.42
N GLU A 122 14.75 1.87 12.58
CA GLU A 122 15.12 3.25 12.91
C GLU A 122 14.28 3.80 14.07
N LEU A 123 12.97 3.51 14.08
CA LEU A 123 12.09 3.87 15.20
C LEU A 123 12.49 3.15 16.49
N GLU A 124 12.86 1.88 16.41
CA GLU A 124 13.34 1.12 17.58
C GLU A 124 14.63 1.73 18.16
N ARG A 125 15.57 2.12 17.28
CA ARG A 125 16.80 2.81 17.69
C ARG A 125 16.47 4.14 18.37
N GLU A 126 15.62 4.97 17.76
CA GLU A 126 15.25 6.28 18.29
C GLU A 126 14.54 6.18 19.65
N VAL A 127 13.68 5.17 19.84
CA VAL A 127 13.08 4.87 21.16
C VAL A 127 14.18 4.58 22.19
N GLY A 128 15.18 3.78 21.83
CA GLY A 128 16.35 3.52 22.68
C GLY A 128 17.15 4.80 23.01
N ASP A 129 17.39 5.64 22.01
CA ASP A 129 18.12 6.90 22.15
C ASP A 129 17.39 7.86 23.11
N ILE A 130 16.06 8.01 22.98
CA ILE A 130 15.25 8.84 23.89
C ILE A 130 15.24 8.29 25.32
N ILE A 131 15.21 6.96 25.50
CA ILE A 131 15.31 6.35 26.84
C ILE A 131 16.65 6.72 27.47
N SER A 132 17.76 6.50 26.75
CA SER A 132 19.11 6.83 27.21
C SER A 132 19.25 8.32 27.56
N GLU A 133 18.76 9.22 26.70
CA GLU A 133 18.79 10.66 26.95
C GLU A 133 17.95 11.03 28.18
N THR A 134 16.78 10.41 28.36
CA THR A 134 15.91 10.64 29.52
C THR A 134 16.58 10.19 30.82
N ASP A 135 17.28 9.06 30.81
CA ASP A 135 18.03 8.56 31.97
C ASP A 135 19.18 9.49 32.33
N GLN A 136 19.95 9.95 31.33
CA GLN A 136 21.00 10.96 31.53
C GLN A 136 20.44 12.25 32.12
N LEU A 137 19.31 12.74 31.60
CA LEU A 137 18.66 13.95 32.10
C LEU A 137 18.16 13.77 33.54
N CYS A 138 17.62 12.59 33.89
CA CYS A 138 17.24 12.28 35.27
C CYS A 138 18.45 12.30 36.22
N LEU A 139 19.60 11.77 35.79
CA LEU A 139 20.84 11.83 36.56
C LEU A 139 21.32 13.27 36.76
N GLN A 140 21.30 14.10 35.70
CA GLN A 140 21.69 15.51 35.82
C GLN A 140 20.72 16.28 36.73
N LYS A 141 19.40 16.04 36.61
CA LYS A 141 18.40 16.62 37.51
C LYS A 141 18.70 16.29 38.97
N LYS A 142 19.01 15.02 39.28
CA LYS A 142 19.38 14.60 40.63
C LYS A 142 20.64 15.32 41.13
N ARG A 143 21.64 15.55 40.26
CA ARG A 143 22.83 16.35 40.61
C ARG A 143 22.46 17.81 40.93
N LEU A 144 21.55 18.42 40.17
CA LEU A 144 21.05 19.77 40.45
C LEU A 144 20.30 19.84 41.79
N GLU A 145 19.46 18.85 42.10
CA GLU A 145 18.75 18.77 43.39
C GLU A 145 19.73 18.60 44.56
N ASN A 146 20.77 17.79 44.40
CA ASN A 146 21.82 17.65 45.40
C ASN A 146 22.59 18.96 45.60
N ALA A 147 22.93 19.66 44.50
CA ALA A 147 23.60 20.96 44.55
C ALA A 147 22.74 22.01 45.26
N LEU A 148 21.43 22.03 44.99
CA LEU A 148 20.49 22.92 45.66
C LEU A 148 20.49 22.68 47.18
N ARG A 149 20.39 21.42 47.62
CA ARG A 149 20.47 21.08 49.05
C ARG A 149 21.80 21.47 49.69
N ALA A 150 22.91 21.33 48.96
CA ALA A 150 24.23 21.71 49.46
C ALA A 150 24.35 23.22 49.74
N THR A 151 23.56 24.07 49.09
CA THR A 151 23.53 25.52 49.35
C THR A 151 22.75 25.93 50.59
N GLU A 152 21.93 25.04 51.17
CA GLU A 152 21.09 25.36 52.34
C GLU A 152 21.93 25.67 53.58
N ILE A 153 22.99 24.90 53.81
CA ILE A 153 23.86 25.07 54.98
C ILE A 153 24.63 26.39 54.93
N PRO A 154 25.35 26.75 53.83
CA PRO A 154 26.00 28.05 53.72
C PRO A 154 25.04 29.23 53.87
N LEU A 155 23.84 29.14 53.30
CA LEU A 155 22.82 30.20 53.43
C LEU A 155 22.40 30.40 54.89
N HIS A 156 22.18 29.31 55.61
CA HIS A 156 21.82 29.35 57.02
C HIS A 156 22.94 29.96 57.87
N ILE A 157 24.19 29.54 57.66
CA ILE A 157 25.36 30.08 58.38
C ILE A 157 25.51 31.58 58.11
N ALA A 158 25.42 32.03 56.85
CA ALA A 158 25.54 33.43 56.50
C ALA A 158 24.42 34.28 57.12
N SER A 159 23.19 33.76 57.12
CA SER A 159 22.02 34.41 57.74
C SER A 159 22.14 34.49 59.27
N ASP A 160 22.61 33.43 59.92
CA ASP A 160 22.83 33.40 61.37
C ASP A 160 23.94 34.36 61.79
N ASN A 161 25.04 34.43 61.03
CA ASN A 161 26.11 35.41 61.25
C ASN A 161 25.60 36.85 61.13
N LEU A 162 24.72 37.12 60.16
CA LEU A 162 24.07 38.41 60.00
C LEU A 162 23.15 38.72 61.20
N ASN A 163 22.36 37.74 61.65
CA ASN A 163 21.51 37.86 62.84
C ASN A 163 22.31 38.15 64.11
N CYS A 164 23.45 37.50 64.30
CA CYS A 164 24.36 37.78 65.42
C CYS A 164 24.87 39.23 65.40
N ARG A 165 25.15 39.79 64.22
CA ARG A 165 25.62 41.17 64.03
C ARG A 165 24.50 42.19 64.31
N MET A 166 23.27 41.90 63.88
CA MET A 166 22.10 42.74 64.16
C MET A 166 21.74 42.83 65.65
N ARG A 167 22.28 41.94 66.49
CA ARG A 167 22.08 41.93 67.94
C ARG A 167 23.09 42.79 68.72
N ARG A 168 24.06 43.44 68.06
CA ARG A 168 24.96 44.39 68.71
C ARG A 168 24.18 45.64 69.15
N GLU A 169 24.62 46.30 70.21
CA GLU A 169 23.91 47.44 70.80
C GLU A 169 24.78 48.71 70.82
N GLY A 170 24.13 49.87 70.78
CA GLY A 170 24.79 51.16 70.93
C GLY A 170 25.80 51.46 69.81
N ILE A 171 27.01 51.88 70.20
CA ILE A 171 28.07 52.26 69.27
C ILE A 171 28.65 51.05 68.53
N ASP A 172 28.47 49.83 69.06
CA ASP A 172 28.97 48.59 68.44
C ASP A 172 28.05 48.06 67.32
N LEU A 173 26.85 48.64 67.16
CA LEU A 173 25.97 48.37 66.02
C LEU A 173 26.49 49.13 64.78
N VAL A 174 27.54 48.58 64.20
CA VAL A 174 28.24 49.14 63.04
C VAL A 174 28.06 48.24 61.84
N GLN A 175 27.68 48.84 60.72
CA GLN A 175 27.72 48.20 59.42
C GLN A 175 29.18 48.13 58.94
N ASP A 176 29.85 47.06 59.31
CA ASP A 176 31.24 46.81 58.95
C ASP A 176 31.36 46.08 57.60
N ASP A 177 32.59 46.00 57.09
CA ASP A 177 32.87 45.32 55.82
C ASP A 177 32.43 43.85 55.82
N VAL A 178 32.44 43.19 56.98
CA VAL A 178 32.03 41.79 57.08
C VAL A 178 30.52 41.67 56.95
N GLU A 179 29.74 42.58 57.54
CA GLU A 179 28.29 42.65 57.32
C GLU A 179 27.93 42.84 55.84
N LEU A 180 28.61 43.77 55.15
CA LEU A 180 28.41 43.99 53.73
C LEU A 180 28.75 42.76 52.88
N ASN A 181 29.82 42.04 53.24
CA ASN A 181 30.19 40.81 52.55
C ASN A 181 29.22 39.64 52.83
N LEU A 182 28.69 39.52 54.05
CA LEU A 182 27.65 38.54 54.39
C LEU A 182 26.36 38.79 53.62
N LEU A 183 25.94 40.07 53.49
CA LEU A 183 24.78 40.44 52.67
C LEU A 183 24.96 40.02 51.21
N LYS A 184 26.14 40.27 50.63
CA LYS A 184 26.48 39.84 49.27
C LYS A 184 26.50 38.31 49.14
N GLU A 185 27.05 37.60 50.14
CA GLU A 185 27.08 36.13 50.15
C GLU A 185 25.66 35.55 50.13
N VAL A 186 24.76 36.07 50.98
CA VAL A 186 23.33 35.69 50.99
C VAL A 186 22.67 35.97 49.65
N GLU A 187 22.89 37.14 49.06
CA GLU A 187 22.36 37.50 47.74
C GLU A 187 22.83 36.52 46.64
N VAL A 188 24.14 36.25 46.59
CA VAL A 188 24.72 35.32 45.60
C VAL A 188 24.18 33.91 45.78
N ILE A 189 24.09 33.41 47.01
CA ILE A 189 23.55 32.07 47.28
C ILE A 189 22.07 31.99 46.85
N ASN A 190 21.25 33.00 47.16
CA ASN A 190 19.86 33.05 46.71
C ASN A 190 19.73 33.04 45.18
N ASN A 191 20.55 33.84 44.49
CA ASN A 191 20.58 33.86 43.02
C ASN A 191 20.95 32.49 42.44
N VAL A 192 21.92 31.80 43.04
CA VAL A 192 22.30 30.42 42.66
C VAL A 192 21.14 29.45 42.91
N GLN A 193 20.47 29.52 44.06
CA GLN A 193 19.33 28.68 44.37
C GLN A 193 18.19 28.86 43.36
N ASP A 194 17.89 30.10 42.96
CA ASP A 194 16.84 30.40 42.00
C ASP A 194 17.16 29.87 40.61
N LEU A 195 18.42 29.98 40.18
CA LEU A 195 18.89 29.37 38.93
C LEU A 195 18.77 27.84 38.96
N LEU A 196 19.17 27.21 40.06
CA LEU A 196 19.05 25.76 40.25
C LEU A 196 17.58 25.31 40.21
N ARG A 197 16.69 25.99 40.96
CA ARG A 197 15.24 25.71 40.96
C ARG A 197 14.62 25.88 39.58
N LYS A 198 15.04 26.89 38.82
CA LYS A 198 14.58 27.10 37.43
C LYS A 198 15.03 25.95 36.54
N THR A 199 16.30 25.57 36.60
CA THR A 199 16.87 24.50 35.76
C THR A 199 16.27 23.13 36.08
N ILE A 200 15.97 22.86 37.36
CA ILE A 200 15.26 21.63 37.78
C ILE A 200 13.87 21.58 37.14
N ARG A 201 13.10 22.69 37.20
CA ARG A 201 11.77 22.78 36.56
C ARG A 201 11.84 22.57 35.04
N GLU A 202 12.84 23.15 34.39
CA GLU A 202 13.07 22.96 32.95
C GLU A 202 13.41 21.50 32.62
N SER A 203 14.25 20.86 33.43
CA SER A 203 14.58 19.44 33.30
C SER A 203 13.34 18.55 33.46
N ASP A 204 12.48 18.84 34.44
CA ASP A 204 11.22 18.10 34.63
C ASP A 204 10.27 18.23 33.44
N MET A 205 10.14 19.44 32.89
CA MET A 205 9.35 19.65 31.67
C MET A 205 9.91 18.86 30.50
N GLN A 206 11.24 18.83 30.35
CA GLN A 206 11.89 18.09 29.26
C GLN A 206 11.74 16.56 29.44
N ILE A 207 11.85 16.03 30.65
CA ILE A 207 11.60 14.60 30.94
C ILE A 207 10.16 14.23 30.55
N LYS A 208 9.17 15.08 30.85
CA LYS A 208 7.78 14.85 30.44
C LYS A 208 7.64 14.80 28.92
N ARG A 209 8.20 15.78 28.21
CA ARG A 209 8.20 15.80 26.73
C ARG A 209 8.87 14.57 26.12
N ASN A 210 9.99 14.13 26.69
CA ASN A 210 10.68 12.93 26.20
C ASN A 210 9.80 11.67 26.37
N ARG A 211 9.05 11.57 27.47
CA ARG A 211 8.10 10.47 27.69
C ARG A 211 6.94 10.49 26.71
N ASP A 212 6.38 11.68 26.44
CA ASP A 212 5.31 11.84 25.44
C ASP A 212 5.84 11.45 24.05
N ARG A 213 7.03 11.92 23.69
CA ARG A 213 7.66 11.59 22.40
C ARG A 213 7.99 10.11 22.27
N LYS A 214 8.47 9.48 23.34
CA LYS A 214 8.69 8.04 23.39
C LYS A 214 7.40 7.28 23.10
N HIS A 215 6.29 7.68 23.73
CA HIS A 215 5.00 7.04 23.52
C HIS A 215 4.52 7.16 22.06
N GLU A 216 4.66 8.34 21.45
CA GLU A 216 4.35 8.53 20.02
C GLU A 216 5.19 7.61 19.12
N LEU A 217 6.51 7.51 19.37
CA LEU A 217 7.39 6.64 18.61
C LEU A 217 7.07 5.15 18.79
N GLU A 218 6.72 4.73 20.01
CA GLU A 218 6.29 3.35 20.27
C GLU A 218 5.02 2.99 19.51
N MET A 219 4.12 3.97 19.33
CA MET A 219 2.90 3.77 18.54
C MET A 219 3.19 3.68 17.05
N ASP A 220 4.01 4.58 16.52
CA ASP A 220 4.47 4.50 15.13
C ASP A 220 5.22 3.18 14.85
N TRP A 221 6.05 2.73 15.81
CA TRP A 221 6.77 1.47 15.71
C TRP A 221 5.81 0.27 15.68
N SER A 222 4.78 0.27 16.53
CA SER A 222 3.75 -0.79 16.54
C SER A 222 3.04 -0.88 15.19
N ASP A 223 2.65 0.25 14.61
CA ASP A 223 2.02 0.31 13.29
C ASP A 223 2.97 -0.20 12.19
N LYS A 224 4.26 0.14 12.26
CA LYS A 224 5.27 -0.38 11.32
C LYS A 224 5.50 -1.87 11.48
N LYS A 225 5.49 -2.39 12.70
CA LYS A 225 5.61 -3.82 12.96
C LYS A 225 4.42 -4.59 12.39
N GLU A 226 3.20 -4.12 12.62
CA GLU A 226 2.00 -4.75 12.03
C GLU A 226 2.07 -4.74 10.50
N ALA A 227 2.44 -3.61 9.90
CA ALA A 227 2.59 -3.52 8.45
C ALA A 227 3.66 -4.48 7.89
N ASP A 228 4.79 -4.63 8.58
CA ASP A 228 5.87 -5.56 8.24
C ASP A 228 5.40 -7.03 8.28
N GLU A 229 4.65 -7.40 9.33
CA GLU A 229 4.09 -8.75 9.49
C GLU A 229 3.07 -9.05 8.38
N LEU A 230 2.18 -8.11 8.07
CA LEU A 230 1.20 -8.24 7.00
C LEU A 230 1.86 -8.36 5.62
N ASP A 231 2.83 -7.50 5.33
CA ASP A 231 3.52 -7.51 4.04
C ASP A 231 4.39 -8.75 3.88
N THR A 232 5.00 -9.24 4.96
CA THR A 232 5.78 -10.49 4.98
C THR A 232 4.87 -11.68 4.71
N PHE A 233 3.70 -11.71 5.35
CA PHE A 233 2.69 -12.72 5.09
C PHE A 233 2.24 -12.70 3.62
N CYS A 234 1.95 -11.50 3.07
CA CYS A 234 1.56 -11.34 1.67
C CYS A 234 2.67 -11.78 0.70
N ALA A 235 3.94 -11.49 1.01
CA ALA A 235 5.08 -11.90 0.20
C ALA A 235 5.28 -13.43 0.21
N GLY A 236 4.81 -14.12 1.24
CA GLY A 236 4.81 -15.58 1.33
C GLY A 236 3.71 -16.28 0.52
N LEU A 237 2.70 -15.54 0.02
CA LEU A 237 1.59 -16.13 -0.73
C LEU A 237 2.03 -16.54 -2.14
N ARG A 238 1.71 -17.79 -2.50
CA ARG A 238 1.91 -18.36 -3.85
C ARG A 238 0.56 -18.66 -4.53
N ASN A 239 0.60 -18.89 -5.84
CA ASN A 239 -0.60 -19.17 -6.64
C ASN A 239 -1.37 -20.42 -6.20
N GLU A 240 -0.69 -21.33 -5.47
CA GLU A 240 -1.24 -22.59 -4.95
C GLU A 240 -2.00 -22.45 -3.63
N HIS A 241 -1.92 -21.29 -2.96
CA HIS A 241 -2.59 -21.10 -1.67
C HIS A 241 -4.10 -20.95 -1.86
N THR A 242 -4.86 -21.90 -1.28
CA THR A 242 -6.34 -21.94 -1.30
C THR A 242 -6.99 -20.96 -0.33
N ASN A 243 -6.24 -20.43 0.65
CA ASN A 243 -6.76 -19.54 1.69
C ASN A 243 -6.47 -18.06 1.36
N LYS A 244 -7.12 -17.54 0.31
CA LYS A 244 -7.07 -16.11 -0.05
C LYS A 244 -7.96 -15.29 0.90
N LYS A 245 -7.63 -15.27 2.20
CA LYS A 245 -8.23 -14.28 3.11
C LYS A 245 -7.63 -12.92 2.79
N VAL A 246 -8.47 -12.01 2.27
CA VAL A 246 -8.10 -10.60 2.08
C VAL A 246 -7.88 -10.00 3.48
N LEU A 247 -6.63 -9.89 3.91
CA LEU A 247 -6.29 -9.04 5.03
C LEU A 247 -6.36 -7.58 4.56
N CYS A 248 -7.53 -6.96 4.76
CA CYS A 248 -7.67 -5.51 4.62
C CYS A 248 -6.79 -4.88 5.71
N CYS A 249 -5.73 -4.17 5.32
CA CYS A 249 -4.99 -3.26 6.21
C CYS A 249 -5.84 -2.01 6.59
N CYS A 250 -7.13 -2.06 6.30
CA CYS A 250 -8.15 -1.06 6.52
C CYS A 250 -9.01 -1.59 7.66
N ARG A 251 -8.82 -1.03 8.86
CA ARG A 251 -9.71 -1.19 10.02
C ARG A 251 -11.15 -1.36 9.53
N GLN A 252 -11.73 -2.54 9.78
CA GLN A 252 -13.09 -2.88 9.36
C GLN A 252 -14.04 -1.76 9.77
N VAL A 253 -14.54 -0.99 8.81
CA VAL A 253 -15.69 -0.10 9.07
C VAL A 253 -16.90 -1.01 9.01
N PRO A 254 -17.62 -1.24 10.12
CA PRO A 254 -18.77 -2.11 10.10
C PRO A 254 -19.92 -1.39 9.38
N GLY A 255 -20.56 -2.09 8.44
CA GLY A 255 -21.89 -1.74 7.95
C GLY A 255 -21.93 -1.28 6.50
N ASN A 256 -22.57 -2.11 5.69
CA ASN A 256 -23.00 -1.88 4.32
C ASN A 256 -23.49 -0.44 4.08
N THR A 257 -22.76 0.35 3.31
CA THR A 257 -23.32 1.28 2.32
C THR A 257 -22.24 1.56 1.29
N VAL A 258 -22.42 1.06 0.07
CA VAL A 258 -21.58 1.46 -1.06
C VAL A 258 -22.12 2.81 -1.55
N ASP A 259 -21.69 3.90 -0.93
CA ASP A 259 -21.91 5.26 -1.44
C ASP A 259 -20.72 5.63 -2.37
N PRO A 260 -20.96 5.92 -3.66
CA PRO A 260 -19.93 6.35 -4.60
C PRO A 260 -19.17 7.62 -4.19
N ARG A 261 -19.61 8.36 -3.16
CA ARG A 261 -18.94 9.56 -2.65
C ARG A 261 -17.77 9.29 -1.70
N VAL A 262 -17.55 8.05 -1.25
CA VAL A 262 -16.49 7.70 -0.27
C VAL A 262 -15.12 7.42 -0.93
N VAL A 263 -15.06 7.36 -2.27
CA VAL A 263 -13.79 7.19 -3.02
C VAL A 263 -12.84 8.42 -2.86
N GLY A 264 -13.34 9.54 -2.31
CA GLY A 264 -12.54 10.75 -2.06
C GLY A 264 -11.69 10.75 -0.78
N ALA A 265 -11.86 9.81 0.15
CA ALA A 265 -11.27 9.92 1.49
C ALA A 265 -9.90 9.24 1.69
N VAL A 266 -9.39 8.52 0.68
CA VAL A 266 -8.07 7.84 0.76
C VAL A 266 -6.90 8.82 0.46
N HIS A 267 -7.19 10.02 -0.03
CA HIS A 267 -6.18 11.02 -0.36
C HIS A 267 -5.66 11.86 0.83
N THR A 268 -6.25 11.76 2.03
CA THR A 268 -5.88 12.66 3.15
C THR A 268 -4.84 12.10 4.13
N ARG A 269 -4.38 10.85 4.00
CA ARG A 269 -3.29 10.31 4.86
C ARG A 269 -1.91 10.30 4.23
N GLN A 270 -1.80 10.32 2.89
CA GLN A 270 -0.51 10.54 2.23
C GLN A 270 0.04 11.96 2.51
N HIS A 271 -0.81 12.93 2.82
CA HIS A 271 -0.38 14.28 3.21
C HIS A 271 0.35 14.32 4.57
N HIS A 272 0.01 13.47 5.54
CA HIS A 272 0.74 13.41 6.81
C HIS A 272 2.13 12.76 6.66
N ALA A 273 2.25 11.71 5.84
CA ALA A 273 3.55 11.08 5.54
C ALA A 273 4.47 11.97 4.68
N ARG A 274 3.91 12.87 3.85
CA ARG A 274 4.68 13.90 3.13
C ARG A 274 5.05 15.09 4.02
N ARG A 275 4.19 15.47 4.97
CA ARG A 275 4.45 16.53 5.96
C ARG A 275 5.50 16.11 6.99
N ALA A 276 5.56 14.83 7.37
CA ALA A 276 6.64 14.27 8.19
C ALA A 276 8.01 14.28 7.50
N ARG A 277 8.05 14.04 6.16
CA ARG A 277 9.30 14.18 5.38
C ARG A 277 9.76 15.63 5.26
N ALA A 278 8.85 16.59 5.14
CA ALA A 278 9.20 18.01 5.11
C ALA A 278 9.74 18.50 6.47
N HIS A 279 9.08 18.16 7.59
CA HIS A 279 9.55 18.58 8.92
C HIS A 279 10.84 17.87 9.37
N GLY A 280 11.06 16.61 8.98
CA GLY A 280 12.28 15.86 9.29
C GLY A 280 13.52 16.33 8.52
N ILE A 281 13.36 16.77 7.27
CA ILE A 281 14.46 17.35 6.47
C ILE A 281 14.85 18.73 7.04
N ASP A 282 13.88 19.54 7.46
CA ASP A 282 14.14 20.87 8.04
C ASP A 282 14.80 20.81 9.43
N THR A 283 14.46 19.82 10.26
CA THR A 283 15.09 19.63 11.59
C THR A 283 16.50 19.06 11.50
N ALA A 284 16.77 18.14 10.56
CA ALA A 284 18.11 17.64 10.28
C ALA A 284 19.04 18.73 9.70
N ALA A 285 18.51 19.61 8.83
CA ALA A 285 19.26 20.75 8.30
C ALA A 285 19.58 21.80 9.38
N HIS A 286 18.66 22.05 10.32
CA HIS A 286 18.87 22.99 11.42
C HIS A 286 19.89 22.49 12.45
N THR A 287 19.83 21.21 12.82
CA THR A 287 20.80 20.58 13.75
C THR A 287 22.21 20.48 13.14
N HIS A 288 22.33 20.21 11.84
CA HIS A 288 23.63 20.24 11.15
C HIS A 288 24.23 21.66 11.11
N ARG A 289 23.42 22.70 10.88
CA ARG A 289 23.88 24.10 10.93
C ARG A 289 24.35 24.53 12.32
N GLN A 290 23.63 24.14 13.38
CA GLN A 290 24.01 24.46 14.75
C GLN A 290 25.28 23.72 15.21
N ARG A 291 25.50 22.48 14.75
CA ARG A 291 26.76 21.75 15.01
C ARG A 291 27.94 22.36 14.25
N SER A 292 27.75 22.78 13.00
CA SER A 292 28.82 23.43 12.22
C SER A 292 29.23 24.80 12.76
N ALA A 293 28.30 25.54 13.39
CA ALA A 293 28.59 26.83 14.01
C ALA A 293 29.37 26.71 15.34
N ARG A 294 29.27 25.58 16.05
CA ARG A 294 30.00 25.30 17.30
C ARG A 294 31.44 24.80 17.12
N HIS A 295 31.89 24.61 15.88
CA HIS A 295 33.26 24.19 15.57
C HIS A 295 34.13 25.31 14.95
N VAL A 296 33.59 26.53 14.84
CA VAL A 296 34.28 27.69 14.23
C VAL A 296 34.52 28.82 15.24
N THR A 297 34.31 28.56 16.54
CA THR A 297 34.69 29.43 17.67
C THR A 297 35.48 28.61 18.67
#